data_AF-A0AAQ4ECQ1-F1
#
_entry.id   AF-A0AAQ4ECQ1-F1
#
_cell.length_a   1.000
_cell.length_b   1.000
_cell.length_c   1.000
_cell.angle_alpha   90.00
_cell.angle_beta   90.00
_cell.angle_gamma   90.00
#
_symmetry.space_group_name_H-M   'P 1'
#
loop_
_entity.id
_entity.type
_entity.pdbx_description
1 polymer ?
#
loop_
_entity_poly.entity_id
_entity_poly.type
_entity_poly.pdbx_seq_one_letter_code
_entity_poly.pdbx_strand_id
1 'polypeptide(L)'
;MREEIELRLQANTTRKSQDPSAMRFIISIECGQPFMQGNLEFLQIYIKGQSFMLHQIRKMVGLVIAIMRGHTDQSIIRRAWGPERLDIPIAPALGLMLEHVHYDRYNRRYGGDGLHEPLCWEAKQELIQAFKEKYIFPTIVNTEQDDKSMLNWMENLPLHSYDVRDPGPPTFDDAELCDIARSDDDGPDGNFLE
;
A
#
# COMPACT_ATOMS: atom_id res chain seq x y z
N MET A 1 -4.20 1.25 -24.38
CA MET A 1 -3.17 0.63 -23.55
C MET A 1 -3.80 0.25 -22.20
N ARG A 2 -4.80 -0.65 -22.25
CA ARG A 2 -5.39 -1.31 -21.08
C ARG A 2 -4.81 -2.72 -21.06
N GLU A 3 -3.52 -2.82 -20.81
CA GLU A 3 -2.94 -4.12 -20.50
C GLU A 3 -3.26 -4.39 -19.04
N GLU A 4 -4.01 -5.45 -18.80
CA GLU A 4 -4.27 -6.05 -17.49
C GLU A 4 -2.94 -6.26 -16.78
N ILE A 5 -2.57 -5.29 -15.93
CA ILE A 5 -1.49 -5.50 -14.99
C ILE A 5 -2.09 -6.31 -13.84
N GLU A 6 -2.20 -7.64 -14.03
CA GLU A 6 -2.27 -8.58 -12.92
C GLU A 6 -0.96 -8.45 -12.11
N LEU A 7 -0.86 -7.42 -11.28
CA LEU A 7 0.31 -7.18 -10.44
C LEU A 7 0.35 -8.21 -9.30
N ARG A 8 1.09 -9.29 -9.51
CA ARG A 8 1.35 -10.34 -8.53
C ARG A 8 2.56 -9.96 -7.65
N LEU A 9 2.34 -9.18 -6.60
CA LEU A 9 3.39 -8.81 -5.63
C LEU A 9 3.57 -9.93 -4.58
N GLN A 10 4.45 -10.89 -4.84
CA GLN A 10 4.56 -12.11 -4.04
C GLN A 10 5.73 -12.14 -3.04
N ALA A 11 6.85 -11.44 -3.26
CA ALA A 11 8.10 -11.79 -2.57
C ALA A 11 8.77 -10.73 -1.70
N ASN A 12 8.30 -9.49 -1.74
CA ASN A 12 8.94 -8.38 -1.03
C ASN A 12 8.18 -7.91 0.19
N THR A 13 7.55 -8.87 0.88
CA THR A 13 6.89 -8.69 2.17
C THR A 13 7.47 -9.66 3.20
N THR A 14 7.06 -9.57 4.45
CA THR A 14 7.57 -10.40 5.55
C THR A 14 7.35 -11.90 5.34
N ARG A 15 6.34 -12.28 4.54
CA ARG A 15 5.99 -13.67 4.26
C ARG A 15 6.95 -14.30 3.24
N LYS A 16 7.01 -15.64 3.25
CA LYS A 16 7.81 -16.39 2.26
C LYS A 16 7.09 -16.33 0.91
N SER A 17 7.83 -16.17 -0.18
CA SER A 17 7.28 -16.06 -1.54
C SER A 17 6.48 -17.28 -2.01
N GLN A 18 6.75 -18.45 -1.44
CA GLN A 18 6.03 -19.69 -1.74
C GLN A 18 4.71 -19.85 -0.97
N ASP A 19 4.42 -18.95 -0.02
CA ASP A 19 3.17 -18.97 0.73
C ASP A 19 2.03 -18.39 -0.14
N PRO A 20 0.97 -19.17 -0.46
CA PRO A 20 -0.18 -18.67 -1.18
C PRO A 20 -0.81 -17.42 -0.53
N SER A 21 -0.65 -17.28 0.79
CA SER A 21 -1.12 -16.13 1.57
C SER A 21 -0.34 -14.85 1.31
N ALA A 22 0.78 -14.90 0.57
CA ALA A 22 1.51 -13.72 0.08
C ALA A 22 0.98 -13.23 -1.28
N MET A 23 0.08 -13.96 -1.94
CA MET A 23 -0.50 -13.53 -3.21
C MET A 23 -1.54 -12.44 -2.99
N ARG A 24 -1.39 -11.31 -3.69
CA ARG A 24 -2.31 -10.17 -3.63
C ARG A 24 -2.71 -9.77 -5.04
N PHE A 25 -3.95 -9.32 -5.18
CA PHE A 25 -4.52 -8.91 -6.46
C PHE A 25 -4.80 -7.42 -6.45
N ILE A 26 -4.07 -6.68 -7.29
CA ILE A 26 -4.34 -5.27 -7.57
C ILE A 26 -5.39 -5.21 -8.67
N ILE A 27 -6.50 -4.53 -8.39
CA ILE A 27 -7.63 -4.37 -9.29
C ILE A 27 -7.39 -3.20 -10.25
N SER A 28 -6.89 -2.07 -9.74
CA SER A 28 -6.52 -0.92 -10.56
C SER A 28 -5.48 -0.04 -9.87
N ILE A 29 -4.69 0.66 -10.69
CA ILE A 29 -3.82 1.76 -10.26
C ILE A 29 -4.09 2.93 -11.21
N GLU A 30 -4.37 4.09 -10.64
CA GLU A 30 -4.66 5.32 -11.37
C GLU A 30 -3.80 6.45 -10.81
N CYS A 31 -3.21 7.23 -11.69
CA CYS A 31 -2.42 8.40 -11.34
C CYS A 31 -3.14 9.65 -11.83
N GLY A 32 -3.46 10.55 -10.90
CA GLY A 32 -4.09 11.84 -11.20
C GLY A 32 -3.15 12.79 -11.93
N GLN A 33 -3.64 14.00 -12.22
CA GLN A 33 -2.81 15.09 -12.70
C GLN A 33 -2.12 15.78 -11.51
N PRO A 34 -0.92 16.36 -11.70
CA PRO A 34 -0.31 17.22 -10.69
C PRO A 34 -1.21 18.42 -10.36
N PHE A 35 -1.21 18.84 -9.11
CA PHE A 35 -1.92 20.04 -8.66
C PHE A 35 -1.13 20.79 -7.59
N MET A 36 -1.31 22.11 -7.53
CA MET A 36 -0.66 22.96 -6.56
C MET A 36 -1.46 23.03 -5.26
N GLN A 37 -0.79 22.90 -4.13
CA GLN A 37 -1.34 23.19 -2.81
C GLN A 37 -0.34 24.04 -2.01
N GLY A 38 -0.65 25.33 -1.85
CA GLY A 38 0.33 26.31 -1.36
C GLY A 38 1.48 26.48 -2.37
N ASN A 39 2.71 26.25 -1.92
CA ASN A 39 3.91 26.36 -2.75
C ASN A 39 4.47 24.99 -3.21
N LEU A 40 3.74 23.90 -2.96
CA LEU A 40 4.15 22.55 -3.32
C LEU A 40 3.21 21.97 -4.39
N GLU A 41 3.79 21.19 -5.30
CA GLU A 41 3.05 20.40 -6.28
C GLU A 41 2.84 18.98 -5.74
N PHE A 42 1.61 18.51 -5.79
CA PHE A 42 1.20 17.18 -5.32
C PHE A 42 0.62 16.36 -6.46
N LEU A 43 0.65 15.04 -6.29
CA LEU A 43 0.07 14.06 -7.21
C LEU A 43 -0.70 13.03 -6.38
N GLN A 44 -1.89 12.66 -6.84
CA GLN A 44 -2.69 11.60 -6.19
C GLN A 44 -2.58 10.30 -6.97
N ILE A 45 -2.28 9.20 -6.26
CA ILE A 45 -2.25 7.85 -6.82
C ILE A 45 -3.33 7.03 -6.10
N TYR A 46 -4.28 6.50 -6.86
CA TYR A 46 -5.32 5.61 -6.37
C TYR A 46 -4.94 4.17 -6.67
N ILE A 47 -4.88 3.34 -5.63
CA ILE A 47 -4.57 1.91 -5.77
C ILE A 47 -5.73 1.12 -5.17
N LYS A 48 -6.44 0.37 -6.02
CA LYS A 48 -7.49 -0.54 -5.60
C LYS A 48 -6.96 -1.96 -5.61
N GLY A 49 -7.11 -2.67 -4.51
CA GLY A 49 -6.71 -4.07 -4.38
C GLY A 49 -7.73 -4.88 -3.60
N GLN A 50 -7.68 -6.21 -3.71
CA GLN A 50 -8.51 -7.10 -2.89
C GLN A 50 -8.08 -7.09 -1.43
N SER A 51 -6.77 -7.04 -1.21
CA SER A 51 -6.14 -6.92 0.11
C SER A 51 -4.73 -6.39 -0.10
N PHE A 52 -4.13 -5.89 0.98
CA PHE A 52 -2.75 -5.43 0.98
C PHE A 52 -2.00 -6.10 2.13
N MET A 53 -0.76 -6.48 1.88
CA MET A 53 0.18 -6.83 2.93
C MET A 53 0.77 -5.56 3.54
N LEU A 54 1.32 -5.69 4.76
CA LEU A 54 2.01 -4.61 5.43
C LEU A 54 3.12 -4.01 4.54
N HIS A 55 3.15 -2.68 4.47
CA HIS A 55 4.03 -1.87 3.62
C HIS A 55 3.93 -2.10 2.11
N GLN A 56 3.03 -2.96 1.61
CA GLN A 56 2.97 -3.29 0.18
C GLN A 56 2.78 -2.06 -0.70
N ILE A 57 1.80 -1.20 -0.37
CA ILE A 57 1.54 0.03 -1.14
C ILE A 57 2.75 0.97 -1.10
N ARG A 58 3.36 1.14 0.09
CA ARG A 58 4.52 2.01 0.29
C ARG A 58 5.75 1.52 -0.51
N LYS A 59 5.97 0.20 -0.60
CA LYS A 59 7.02 -0.40 -1.44
C LYS A 59 6.72 -0.27 -2.93
N MET A 60 5.45 -0.44 -3.35
CA MET A 60 5.06 -0.24 -4.75
C MET A 60 5.36 1.19 -5.21
N VAL A 61 4.90 2.19 -4.43
CA VAL A 61 5.13 3.60 -4.74
C VAL A 61 6.62 3.94 -4.67
N GLY A 62 7.32 3.45 -3.63
CA GLY A 62 8.76 3.66 -3.47
C GLY A 62 9.58 3.15 -4.67
N LEU A 63 9.26 1.96 -5.16
CA LEU A 63 9.92 1.37 -6.32
C LEU A 63 9.68 2.18 -7.60
N VAL A 64 8.44 2.64 -7.83
CA VAL A 64 8.11 3.48 -8.99
C VAL A 64 8.90 4.79 -8.95
N ILE A 65 8.96 5.45 -7.78
CA ILE A 65 9.75 6.68 -7.60
C ILE A 65 11.23 6.40 -7.89
N ALA A 66 11.80 5.32 -7.35
CA ALA A 66 13.20 4.96 -7.58
C ALA A 66 13.52 4.75 -9.08
N ILE A 67 12.62 4.11 -9.82
CA ILE A 67 12.75 3.94 -11.28
C ILE A 67 12.70 5.28 -12.00
N MET A 68 11.70 6.13 -11.69
CA MET A 68 11.54 7.43 -12.34
C MET A 68 12.71 8.38 -12.06
N ARG A 69 13.36 8.25 -10.90
CA ARG A 69 14.57 9.02 -10.55
C ARG A 69 15.88 8.40 -11.06
N GLY A 70 15.82 7.24 -11.71
CA GLY A 70 16.97 6.59 -12.34
C GLY A 70 17.89 5.83 -11.39
N HIS A 71 17.42 5.46 -10.19
CA HIS A 71 18.20 4.62 -9.26
C HIS A 71 18.18 3.13 -9.63
N THR A 72 17.16 2.70 -10.36
CA THR A 72 17.02 1.34 -10.89
C THR A 72 16.21 1.37 -12.19
N ASP A 73 16.20 0.28 -12.96
CA ASP A 73 15.40 0.15 -14.18
C ASP A 73 14.15 -0.71 -14.00
N GLN A 74 13.29 -0.76 -15.02
CA GLN A 74 12.01 -1.49 -14.98
C GLN A 74 12.13 -3.01 -14.79
N SER A 75 13.31 -3.61 -15.03
CA SER A 75 13.53 -5.05 -14.84
C SER A 75 13.31 -5.48 -13.39
N ILE A 76 13.56 -4.59 -12.42
CA ILE A 76 13.34 -4.86 -11.00
C ILE A 76 11.89 -5.17 -10.67
N ILE A 77 10.93 -4.63 -11.44
CA ILE A 77 9.50 -4.87 -11.22
C ILE A 77 9.22 -6.37 -11.35
N ARG A 78 9.77 -7.02 -12.38
CA ARG A 78 9.63 -8.47 -12.59
C ARG A 78 10.32 -9.27 -11.49
N ARG A 79 11.51 -8.84 -11.07
CA ARG A 79 12.25 -9.48 -9.97
C ARG A 79 11.50 -9.36 -8.65
N ALA A 80 10.84 -8.23 -8.41
CA ALA A 80 10.06 -7.99 -7.20
C ALA A 80 8.84 -8.91 -7.05
N TRP A 81 8.38 -9.50 -8.16
CA TRP A 81 7.35 -10.55 -8.20
C TRP A 81 7.93 -11.97 -8.09
N GLY A 82 9.20 -12.15 -8.46
CA GLY A 82 9.92 -13.41 -8.31
C GLY A 82 10.32 -13.68 -6.86
N PRO A 83 10.84 -14.86 -6.52
CA PRO A 83 11.04 -15.29 -5.12
C PRO A 83 12.12 -14.54 -4.34
N GLU A 84 12.85 -13.64 -4.99
CA GLU A 84 13.95 -12.87 -4.43
C GLU A 84 13.43 -11.82 -3.44
N ARG A 85 14.10 -11.73 -2.28
CA ARG A 85 13.92 -10.61 -1.35
C ARG A 85 14.85 -9.50 -1.78
N LEU A 86 14.29 -8.45 -2.34
CA LEU A 86 14.98 -7.28 -2.82
C LEU A 86 14.97 -6.18 -1.76
N ASP A 87 16.05 -5.39 -1.73
CA ASP A 87 16.08 -4.14 -0.98
C ASP A 87 15.29 -3.06 -1.73
N ILE A 88 13.99 -2.98 -1.43
CA ILE A 88 13.06 -2.00 -2.02
C ILE A 88 12.77 -0.91 -1.00
N PRO A 89 12.93 0.38 -1.37
CA PRO A 89 12.65 1.49 -0.47
C PRO A 89 11.17 1.55 -0.10
N ILE A 90 10.89 1.86 1.17
CA ILE A 90 9.53 2.00 1.69
C ILE A 90 9.19 3.48 1.75
N ALA A 91 8.31 3.96 0.87
CA ALA A 91 7.88 5.37 0.86
C ALA A 91 7.30 5.82 2.22
N PRO A 92 7.36 7.10 2.62
CA PRO A 92 6.80 7.57 3.89
C PRO A 92 5.29 7.29 4.03
N ALA A 93 4.82 7.13 5.26
CA ALA A 93 3.41 6.85 5.53
C ALA A 93 2.51 8.09 5.41
N LEU A 94 3.07 9.30 5.51
CA LEU A 94 2.34 10.56 5.60
C LEU A 94 1.26 10.73 4.50
N GLY A 95 1.59 10.38 3.25
CA GLY A 95 0.68 10.52 2.11
C GLY A 95 -0.28 9.34 1.90
N LEU A 96 -0.21 8.28 2.70
CA LEU A 96 -1.03 7.08 2.52
C LEU A 96 -2.33 7.19 3.33
N MET A 97 -3.46 7.12 2.63
CA MET A 97 -4.79 7.19 3.22
C MET A 97 -5.67 6.05 2.68
N LEU A 98 -6.45 5.42 3.55
CA LEU A 98 -7.50 4.49 3.15
C LEU A 98 -8.72 5.27 2.63
N GLU A 99 -8.90 5.30 1.31
CA GLU A 99 -9.98 6.04 0.66
C GLU A 99 -11.34 5.34 0.78
N HIS A 100 -11.40 4.03 0.51
CA HIS A 100 -12.68 3.30 0.45
C HIS A 100 -12.54 1.81 0.76
N VAL A 101 -13.51 1.27 1.52
CA VAL A 101 -13.67 -0.17 1.77
C VAL A 101 -14.83 -0.69 0.93
N HIS A 102 -14.53 -1.63 0.04
CA HIS A 102 -15.48 -2.15 -0.95
C HIS A 102 -16.24 -3.38 -0.43
N TYR A 103 -17.57 -3.29 -0.35
CA TYR A 103 -18.46 -4.39 0.02
C TYR A 103 -19.20 -5.01 -1.18
N ASP A 104 -18.76 -4.73 -2.41
CA ASP A 104 -19.41 -5.17 -3.67
C ASP A 104 -19.72 -6.67 -3.70
N ARG A 105 -18.75 -7.50 -3.27
CA ARG A 105 -18.91 -8.97 -3.23
C ARG A 105 -19.89 -9.41 -2.15
N TYR A 106 -19.85 -8.79 -0.98
CA TYR A 106 -20.79 -9.06 0.11
C TYR A 106 -22.21 -8.69 -0.31
N ASN A 107 -22.40 -7.46 -0.82
CA ASN A 107 -23.70 -6.96 -1.28
C ASN A 107 -24.30 -7.85 -2.38
N ARG A 108 -23.49 -8.30 -3.34
CA ARG A 108 -23.95 -9.22 -4.39
C ARG A 108 -24.38 -10.58 -3.84
N ARG A 109 -23.69 -11.10 -2.81
CA ARG A 109 -23.92 -12.44 -2.28
C ARG A 109 -25.07 -12.49 -1.27
N TYR A 110 -25.17 -11.48 -0.41
CA TYR A 110 -26.05 -11.49 0.76
C TYR A 110 -27.08 -10.36 0.75
N GLY A 111 -26.84 -9.25 0.06
CA GLY A 111 -27.71 -8.07 0.13
C GLY A 111 -29.14 -8.24 -0.42
N GLY A 112 -29.47 -9.41 -0.99
CA GLY A 112 -30.80 -9.75 -1.50
C GLY A 112 -31.38 -11.03 -0.92
N ASP A 113 -30.82 -11.58 0.15
CA ASP A 113 -31.26 -12.86 0.76
C ASP A 113 -32.41 -12.71 1.76
N GLY A 114 -32.84 -11.47 2.04
CA GLY A 114 -33.92 -11.16 2.99
C GLY A 114 -33.50 -11.22 4.46
N LEU A 115 -32.24 -11.53 4.75
CA LEU A 115 -31.66 -11.62 6.10
C LEU A 115 -30.61 -10.54 6.34
N HIS A 116 -29.85 -10.16 5.31
CA HIS A 116 -28.75 -9.22 5.41
C HIS A 116 -29.04 -7.92 4.65
N GLU A 117 -28.64 -6.79 5.23
CA GLU A 117 -28.71 -5.49 4.56
C GLU A 117 -27.43 -5.23 3.74
N PRO A 118 -27.55 -4.65 2.52
CA PRO A 118 -26.40 -4.16 1.76
C PRO A 118 -25.66 -3.04 2.50
N LEU A 119 -24.33 -3.07 2.45
CA LEU A 119 -23.47 -2.02 3.01
C LEU A 119 -23.14 -0.99 1.92
N CYS A 120 -23.63 0.22 2.07
CA CYS A 120 -23.39 1.33 1.14
C CYS A 120 -23.20 2.66 1.88
N TRP A 121 -22.24 3.47 1.42
CA TRP A 121 -21.87 4.75 2.02
C TRP A 121 -22.14 5.95 1.10
N GLU A 122 -22.95 5.77 0.05
CA GLU A 122 -23.29 6.83 -0.93
C GLU A 122 -23.90 8.06 -0.24
N ALA A 123 -24.82 7.86 0.70
CA ALA A 123 -25.45 8.95 1.44
C ALA A 123 -24.48 9.71 2.38
N LYS A 124 -23.24 9.23 2.56
CA LYS A 124 -22.22 9.84 3.43
C LYS A 124 -21.04 10.40 2.65
N GLN A 125 -21.05 10.36 1.31
CA GLN A 125 -19.93 10.81 0.49
C GLN A 125 -19.55 12.28 0.74
N GLU A 126 -20.53 13.17 0.86
CA GLU A 126 -20.28 14.58 1.18
C GLU A 126 -19.59 14.75 2.54
N LEU A 127 -19.99 13.95 3.53
CA LEU A 127 -19.43 13.97 4.88
C LEU A 127 -17.99 13.45 4.90
N ILE A 128 -17.71 12.38 4.15
CA ILE A 128 -16.36 11.82 3.97
C ILE A 128 -15.46 12.82 3.25
N GLN A 129 -15.95 13.43 2.17
CA GLN A 129 -15.19 14.42 1.41
C GLN A 129 -14.86 15.66 2.26
N ALA A 130 -15.85 16.19 2.98
CA ALA A 130 -15.64 17.32 3.89
C ALA A 130 -14.62 16.98 4.99
N PHE A 131 -14.60 15.73 5.49
CA PHE A 131 -13.60 15.30 6.47
C PHE A 131 -12.18 15.27 5.87
N LYS A 132 -12.02 14.71 4.66
CA LYS A 132 -10.73 14.67 3.96
C LYS A 132 -10.17 16.08 3.74
N GLU A 133 -10.99 16.98 3.22
CA GLU A 133 -10.60 18.37 2.92
C GLU A 133 -10.29 19.17 4.18
N LYS A 134 -11.05 18.94 5.25
CA LYS A 134 -10.89 19.71 6.48
C LYS A 134 -9.73 19.24 7.36
N TYR A 135 -9.45 17.94 7.40
CA TYR A 135 -8.51 17.36 8.36
C TYR A 135 -7.37 16.59 7.73
N ILE A 136 -7.62 15.73 6.74
CA ILE A 136 -6.58 14.84 6.22
C ILE A 136 -5.63 15.60 5.29
N PHE A 137 -6.14 16.21 4.22
CA PHE A 137 -5.30 16.91 3.25
C PHE A 137 -4.48 18.04 3.87
N PRO A 138 -5.04 18.91 4.74
CA PRO A 138 -4.24 19.95 5.40
C PRO A 138 -3.12 19.37 6.27
N THR A 139 -3.38 18.27 6.99
CA THR A 139 -2.35 17.61 7.82
C THR A 139 -1.20 17.12 6.96
N ILE A 140 -1.49 16.42 5.85
CA ILE A 140 -0.46 15.94 4.91
C ILE A 140 0.35 17.11 4.35
N VAL A 141 -0.34 18.15 3.86
CA VAL A 141 0.29 19.28 3.17
C VAL A 141 1.16 20.08 4.13
N ASN A 142 0.66 20.42 5.31
CA ASN A 142 1.39 21.20 6.29
C ASN A 142 2.60 20.41 6.81
N THR A 143 2.43 19.12 7.10
CA THR A 143 3.54 18.28 7.57
C THR A 143 4.62 18.13 6.49
N GLU A 144 4.25 18.02 5.21
CA GLU A 144 5.24 17.98 4.13
C GLU A 144 5.95 19.34 3.94
N GLN A 145 5.26 20.47 4.13
CA GLN A 145 5.87 21.80 4.07
C GLN A 145 6.88 22.02 5.20
N ASP A 146 6.53 21.60 6.42
CA ASP A 146 7.33 21.86 7.62
C ASP A 146 8.49 20.84 7.75
N ASP A 147 8.19 19.55 7.63
CA ASP A 147 9.13 18.47 7.94
C ASP A 147 9.84 17.91 6.70
N LYS A 148 9.32 18.18 5.49
CA LYS A 148 9.87 17.71 4.21
C LYS A 148 10.03 16.18 4.17
N SER A 149 9.03 15.48 4.70
CA SER A 149 9.03 14.02 4.88
C SER A 149 9.40 13.25 3.60
N MET A 150 8.77 13.57 2.46
CA MET A 150 9.07 12.91 1.19
C MET A 150 10.46 13.29 0.68
N LEU A 151 10.87 14.55 0.80
CA LEU A 151 12.18 15.00 0.33
C LEU A 151 13.33 14.33 1.10
N ASN A 152 13.25 14.31 2.43
CA ASN A 152 14.26 13.66 3.27
C ASN A 152 14.33 12.15 2.99
N TRP A 153 13.19 11.50 2.75
CA TRP A 153 13.20 10.09 2.35
C TRP A 153 13.84 9.88 0.98
N MET A 154 13.58 10.77 0.01
CA MET A 154 14.16 10.67 -1.33
C MET A 154 15.69 10.79 -1.33
N GLU A 155 16.28 11.52 -0.38
CA GLU A 155 17.74 11.61 -0.21
C GLU A 155 18.38 10.25 0.10
N ASN A 156 17.62 9.30 0.66
CA ASN A 156 18.09 7.95 0.99
C ASN A 156 17.93 6.95 -0.15
N LEU A 157 17.24 7.30 -1.24
CA LEU A 157 17.07 6.39 -2.39
C LEU A 157 18.39 5.84 -2.95
N PRO A 158 19.49 6.60 -3.05
CA PRO A 158 20.78 6.06 -3.51
C PRO A 158 21.42 5.04 -2.56
N LEU A 159 20.96 4.95 -1.30
CA LEU A 159 21.53 4.04 -0.30
C LEU A 159 21.00 2.61 -0.45
N HIS A 160 19.89 2.42 -1.16
CA HIS A 160 19.33 1.10 -1.41
C HIS A 160 20.09 0.39 -2.51
N SER A 161 20.28 -0.92 -2.36
CA SER A 161 20.98 -1.73 -3.37
C SER A 161 20.11 -2.05 -4.59
N TYR A 162 18.78 -2.06 -4.42
CA TYR A 162 17.82 -2.51 -5.43
C TYR A 162 18.08 -3.93 -5.94
N ASP A 163 18.81 -4.71 -5.15
CA ASP A 163 19.19 -6.08 -5.47
C ASP A 163 18.78 -7.03 -4.33
N VAL A 164 19.12 -8.31 -4.47
CA VAL A 164 18.88 -9.32 -3.44
C VAL A 164 19.51 -8.85 -2.14
N ARG A 165 18.68 -8.77 -1.12
CA ARG A 165 19.09 -8.37 0.21
C ARG A 165 19.89 -9.50 0.85
N ASP A 166 21.09 -9.17 1.32
CA ASP A 166 21.92 -10.12 2.07
C ASP A 166 21.17 -10.62 3.32
N PRO A 167 21.32 -11.89 3.70
CA PRO A 167 20.77 -12.44 4.93
C PRO A 167 21.51 -11.87 6.16
N GLY A 168 21.28 -10.59 6.44
CA GLY A 168 21.67 -9.91 7.67
C GLY A 168 20.56 -9.99 8.73
N PRO A 169 20.82 -9.51 9.96
CA PRO A 169 19.77 -9.36 10.97
C PRO A 169 18.62 -8.51 10.40
N PRO A 170 17.37 -8.75 10.85
CA PRO A 170 16.22 -7.95 10.44
C PRO A 170 16.54 -6.47 10.68
N THR A 171 16.25 -5.63 9.68
CA THR A 171 16.38 -4.18 9.82
C THR A 171 15.39 -3.70 10.89
N PHE A 172 15.56 -2.47 11.37
CA PHE A 172 14.59 -1.84 12.27
C PHE A 172 13.15 -1.98 11.73
N ASP A 173 12.98 -1.76 10.42
CA ASP A 173 11.71 -1.98 9.74
C ASP A 173 11.23 -3.42 9.84
N ASP A 174 12.10 -4.42 9.67
CA ASP A 174 11.75 -5.85 9.76
C ASP A 174 11.40 -6.33 11.19
N ALA A 175 12.00 -5.71 12.20
CA ALA A 175 11.72 -6.01 13.60
C ALA A 175 10.31 -5.53 13.98
N GLU A 176 9.97 -4.28 13.63
CA GLU A 176 8.62 -3.73 13.78
C GLU A 176 7.59 -4.55 12.96
N LEU A 177 7.97 -4.95 11.74
CA LEU A 177 7.23 -5.82 10.84
C LEU A 177 6.94 -7.22 11.42
N CYS A 178 7.85 -7.81 12.20
CA CYS A 178 7.63 -9.11 12.86
C CYS A 178 6.67 -9.00 14.05
N ASP A 179 6.75 -7.92 14.81
CA ASP A 179 5.93 -7.75 16.01
C ASP A 179 4.46 -7.45 15.66
N ILE A 180 4.21 -6.66 14.61
CA ILE A 180 2.83 -6.40 14.11
C ILE A 180 2.22 -7.67 13.49
N ALA A 181 3.00 -8.44 12.73
CA ALA A 181 2.51 -9.69 12.13
C ALA A 181 2.16 -10.76 13.17
N ARG A 182 2.82 -10.75 14.34
CA ARG A 182 2.49 -11.63 15.47
C ARG A 182 1.21 -11.22 16.18
N SER A 183 0.89 -9.92 16.24
CA SER A 183 -0.34 -9.46 16.89
C SER A 183 -1.61 -9.75 16.10
N ASP A 184 -1.52 -9.93 14.78
CA ASP A 184 -2.67 -10.23 13.91
C ASP A 184 -3.01 -11.72 13.82
N ASP A 185 -2.13 -12.62 14.30
CA ASP A 185 -2.29 -14.08 14.24
C ASP A 185 -2.96 -14.68 15.50
N ASP A 186 -3.01 -13.93 16.61
CA ASP A 186 -3.69 -14.33 17.85
C ASP A 186 -5.19 -13.98 17.81
N GLY A 187 -5.90 -14.51 16.83
CA GLY A 187 -7.35 -14.71 16.93
C GLY A 187 -7.62 -15.96 17.78
N PRO A 188 -8.59 -15.96 18.71
CA PRO A 188 -8.80 -17.14 19.54
C PRO A 188 -9.25 -18.29 18.65
N ASP A 189 -8.49 -19.38 18.65
CA ASP A 189 -8.91 -20.69 18.17
C ASP A 189 -10.13 -21.13 19.01
N GLY A 190 -11.30 -20.68 18.57
CA GLY A 190 -12.60 -21.10 19.06
C GLY A 190 -12.83 -22.54 18.65
N ASN A 191 -12.43 -23.44 19.54
CA ASN A 191 -12.78 -24.85 19.55
C ASN A 191 -14.32 -24.98 19.53
N PHE A 192 -14.92 -25.14 18.34
CA PHE A 192 -16.31 -25.59 18.21
C PHE A 192 -16.31 -27.09 17.91
N LEU A 193 -16.23 -27.85 19.00
CA LEU A 193 -16.70 -29.23 19.09
C LEU A 193 -17.71 -29.30 20.23
N GLU A 194 -18.99 -29.14 19.88
CA GLU A 194 -20.13 -30.01 20.24
C GLU A 194 -21.39 -29.54 19.50
#